data_AF-A0A8C8J3Z6-F1
#
_entry.id   AF-A0A8C8J3Z6-F1
#
_cell.length_a   1.000
_cell.length_b   1.000
_cell.length_c   1.000
_cell.angle_alpha   90.00
_cell.angle_beta   90.00
_cell.angle_gamma   90.00
#
_symmetry.space_group_name_H-M   'P 1'
#
loop_
_entity.id
_entity.type
_entity.pdbx_description
1 polymer ?
#
loop_
_entity_poly.entity_id
_entity_poly.type
_entity_poly.pdbx_seq_one_letter_code
_entity_poly.pdbx_strand_id
1 'polypeptide(L)'
;MTVDLFAVLWVIITTTVSAMEETLMDTRVATAELGWTAYPASGWEEVSGYDENLNTIRTYQVCNVFEPSQNNWLLTTFIDRRGAQRIYVEMRFTVRDCSSIPNVPGSCKETFNLYYYETDSVIATKGTAFWMEAPYLKVDTIAADESFSQVDFGGRLMKVNTEVRSFGPLSKNGFYLAFQDYGACMSLLSVRVFYKKCPSVVQNFAIFPETMTGAESTSLVIARGICIPNSEEVDVPIKLYCNGDGEWMVPIGSCTCKAGFETDNGNVCRDSIVRKAQQRLFNLRRLKKFGLSPKALTNFYRCTIESILAGCITAWYGNCTALNRKALQRVVRSAQRITGGKLPALQDTY
;
A
#
# COMPACT_ATOMS: atom_id res chain seq x y z
N MET A 1 41.93 -3.53 -22.11
CA MET A 1 41.35 -4.19 -20.91
C MET A 1 40.68 -3.14 -20.05
N THR A 2 39.48 -2.69 -20.41
CA THR A 2 38.64 -1.80 -19.57
C THR A 2 37.24 -1.74 -20.19
N VAL A 3 36.63 -2.91 -20.37
CA VAL A 3 35.20 -3.03 -20.65
C VAL A 3 34.77 -4.20 -19.81
N ASP A 4 34.36 -3.95 -18.55
CA ASP A 4 33.66 -4.90 -17.65
C ASP A 4 33.66 -4.36 -16.21
N LEU A 5 32.96 -3.24 -15.97
CA LEU A 5 32.55 -2.90 -14.59
C LEU A 5 31.20 -2.19 -14.55
N PHE A 6 30.82 -1.47 -15.61
CA PHE A 6 29.53 -0.80 -15.71
C PHE A 6 28.36 -1.71 -16.15
N ALA A 7 28.64 -2.89 -16.70
CA ALA A 7 27.60 -3.82 -17.17
C ALA A 7 26.99 -4.70 -16.05
N VAL A 8 27.62 -4.75 -14.85
CA VAL A 8 27.12 -5.54 -13.71
C VAL A 8 26.18 -4.73 -12.82
N LEU A 9 26.12 -3.40 -12.97
CA LEU A 9 25.20 -2.55 -12.20
C LEU A 9 23.82 -2.36 -12.85
N TRP A 10 23.47 -3.20 -13.83
CA TRP A 10 22.23 -3.11 -14.60
C TRP A 10 21.32 -4.34 -14.45
N VAL A 11 21.41 -5.04 -13.32
CA VAL A 11 20.44 -6.04 -12.90
C VAL A 11 20.29 -5.98 -11.38
N ILE A 12 19.25 -5.27 -10.95
CA ILE A 12 18.46 -5.32 -9.70
C ILE A 12 17.97 -3.89 -9.46
N ILE A 13 17.20 -3.36 -10.42
CA ILE A 13 16.09 -2.49 -10.03
C ILE A 13 14.98 -3.48 -9.69
N THR A 14 15.08 -4.13 -8.53
CA THR A 14 13.85 -4.60 -7.89
C THR A 14 13.06 -3.33 -7.68
N THR A 15 11.96 -3.18 -8.41
CA THR A 15 10.90 -2.26 -8.00
C THR A 15 10.50 -2.69 -6.60
N THR A 16 11.14 -2.10 -5.59
CA THR A 16 10.74 -2.29 -4.21
C THR A 16 9.36 -1.69 -4.15
N VAL A 17 8.37 -2.57 -4.09
CA VAL A 17 6.99 -2.16 -3.93
C VAL A 17 6.93 -1.60 -2.52
N SER A 18 6.93 -0.26 -2.43
CA SER A 18 6.92 0.46 -1.17
C SER A 18 5.64 0.16 -0.41
N ALA A 19 5.74 0.22 0.92
CA ALA A 19 4.63 0.00 1.82
C ALA A 19 3.47 0.95 1.52
N MET A 20 2.25 0.44 1.59
CA MET A 20 1.05 1.28 1.58
C MET A 20 0.72 1.72 3.01
N GLU A 21 0.54 3.01 3.20
CA GLU A 21 0.06 3.59 4.46
C GLU A 21 -1.43 3.92 4.36
N GLU A 22 -2.23 3.35 5.26
CA GLU A 22 -3.66 3.67 5.37
C GLU A 22 -3.88 4.59 6.57
N THR A 23 -4.45 5.77 6.31
CA THR A 23 -4.68 6.79 7.35
C THR A 23 -6.00 6.53 8.09
N LEU A 24 -5.92 6.48 9.42
CA LEU A 24 -7.06 6.36 10.33
C LEU A 24 -7.56 7.73 10.82
N MET A 25 -6.63 8.66 11.06
CA MET A 25 -6.91 10.03 11.49
C MET A 25 -5.82 10.95 10.93
N ASP A 26 -6.19 12.13 10.44
CA ASP A 26 -5.25 13.19 10.09
C ASP A 26 -5.88 14.53 10.46
N THR A 27 -5.27 15.25 11.40
CA THR A 27 -5.84 16.53 11.87
C THR A 27 -5.65 17.67 10.86
N ARG A 28 -4.78 17.52 9.85
CA ARG A 28 -4.52 18.57 8.84
C ARG A 28 -5.67 18.75 7.86
N VAL A 29 -6.48 17.71 7.65
CA VAL A 29 -7.63 17.74 6.76
C VAL A 29 -8.93 18.16 7.46
N ALA A 30 -8.86 18.47 8.76
CA ALA A 30 -10.02 18.89 9.52
C ALA A 30 -10.47 20.30 9.10
N THR A 31 -11.75 20.42 8.73
CA THR A 31 -12.37 21.69 8.29
C THR A 31 -13.13 22.40 9.41
N ALA A 32 -13.24 21.76 10.58
CA ALA A 32 -13.94 22.24 11.76
C ALA A 32 -13.14 21.91 13.04
N GLU A 33 -13.71 22.16 14.21
CA GLU A 33 -13.11 21.80 15.51
C GLU A 33 -12.80 20.30 15.58
N LEU A 34 -11.65 19.95 16.17
CA LEU A 34 -11.20 18.56 16.26
C LEU A 34 -12.01 17.74 17.29
N GLY A 35 -12.64 18.43 18.25
CA GLY A 35 -13.50 17.81 19.27
C GLY A 35 -12.74 16.94 20.28
N TRP A 36 -11.43 17.17 20.43
CA TRP A 36 -10.63 16.50 21.45
C TRP A 36 -10.96 17.08 22.83
N THR A 37 -10.83 16.25 23.86
CA THR A 37 -11.19 16.65 25.22
C THR A 37 -9.91 16.99 25.99
N ALA A 38 -9.84 18.19 26.58
CA ALA A 38 -8.74 18.60 27.44
C ALA A 38 -9.12 18.46 28.92
N TYR A 39 -8.16 18.05 29.77
CA TYR A 39 -8.31 18.00 31.21
C TYR A 39 -7.01 18.37 31.94
N PRO A 40 -7.03 19.32 32.89
CA PRO A 40 -8.14 20.22 33.17
C PRO A 40 -8.45 21.12 31.96
N ALA A 41 -9.60 21.78 31.95
CA ALA A 41 -9.98 22.69 30.86
C ALA A 41 -9.01 23.88 30.70
N SER A 42 -8.22 24.19 31.72
CA SER A 42 -7.15 25.20 31.70
C SER A 42 -5.80 24.68 31.18
N GLY A 43 -5.74 23.42 30.73
CA GLY A 43 -4.54 22.80 30.19
C GLY A 43 -4.40 23.10 28.70
N TRP A 44 -4.67 22.10 27.87
CA TRP A 44 -4.59 22.22 26.42
C TRP A 44 -5.72 23.09 25.84
N GLU A 45 -5.36 24.02 24.98
CA GLU A 45 -6.27 24.93 24.30
C GLU A 45 -6.26 24.68 22.79
N GLU A 46 -7.45 24.61 22.16
CA GLU A 46 -7.57 24.54 20.71
C GLU A 46 -7.45 25.94 20.09
N VAL A 47 -6.50 26.12 19.18
CA VAL A 47 -6.26 27.38 18.48
C VAL A 47 -6.15 27.17 16.98
N SER A 48 -6.42 28.23 16.22
CA SER A 48 -6.21 28.23 14.76
C SER A 48 -4.75 28.55 14.46
N GLY A 49 -4.10 27.69 13.68
CA GLY A 49 -2.75 27.88 13.14
C GLY A 49 -2.75 27.90 11.61
N TYR A 50 -1.55 28.01 11.03
CA TYR A 50 -1.32 27.89 9.60
C TYR A 50 -0.28 26.80 9.32
N ASP A 51 -0.49 26.01 8.26
CA ASP A 51 0.53 25.11 7.75
C ASP A 51 1.56 25.84 6.85
N GLU A 52 2.55 25.10 6.34
CA GLU A 52 3.58 25.63 5.41
C GLU A 52 3.00 26.23 4.12
N ASN A 53 1.79 25.80 3.72
CA ASN A 53 1.08 26.27 2.54
C ASN A 53 0.07 27.39 2.86
N LEU A 54 0.07 27.91 4.09
CA LEU A 54 -0.85 28.93 4.59
C LEU A 54 -2.32 28.48 4.64
N ASN A 55 -2.57 27.17 4.66
CA ASN A 55 -3.90 26.66 4.97
C ASN A 55 -4.17 26.81 6.46
N THR A 56 -5.39 27.21 6.81
CA THR A 56 -5.83 27.25 8.20
C THR A 56 -5.97 25.84 8.74
N ILE A 57 -5.24 25.53 9.82
CA ILE A 57 -5.29 24.24 10.50
C ILE A 57 -5.71 24.44 11.97
N ARG A 58 -6.29 23.40 12.58
CA ARG A 58 -6.58 23.37 14.02
C ARG A 58 -5.41 22.73 14.75
N THR A 59 -4.92 23.42 15.78
CA THR A 59 -3.76 23.00 16.57
C THR A 59 -4.11 23.05 18.05
N TYR A 60 -3.40 22.29 18.88
CA TYR A 60 -3.53 22.36 20.34
C TYR A 60 -2.26 22.92 20.97
N GLN A 61 -2.39 23.89 21.87
CA GLN A 61 -1.26 24.51 22.56
C GLN A 61 -1.38 24.40 24.08
N VAL A 62 -0.25 24.38 24.77
CA VAL A 62 -0.16 24.45 26.23
C VAL A 62 1.13 25.18 26.62
N CYS A 63 1.08 26.07 27.62
CA CYS A 63 2.24 26.83 28.07
C CYS A 63 2.14 27.24 29.55
N ASN A 64 1.83 26.28 30.42
CA ASN A 64 1.66 26.51 31.87
C ASN A 64 2.98 26.36 32.64
N VAL A 65 4.09 26.88 32.09
CA VAL A 65 5.46 26.65 32.59
C VAL A 65 5.76 27.31 33.95
N PHE A 66 4.97 28.31 34.35
CA PHE A 66 5.15 29.03 35.61
C PHE A 66 4.42 28.40 36.79
N GLU A 67 3.49 27.49 36.52
CA GLU A 67 2.68 26.84 37.55
C GLU A 67 3.38 25.54 38.01
N PRO A 68 3.45 25.29 39.34
CA PRO A 68 4.02 24.03 39.83
C PRO A 68 3.09 22.84 39.54
N SER A 69 3.66 21.62 39.52
CA SER A 69 2.90 20.36 39.50
C SER A 69 1.84 20.22 38.40
N GLN A 70 2.18 20.66 37.18
CA GLN A 70 1.30 20.52 36.02
C GLN A 70 0.98 19.06 35.68
N ASN A 71 -0.20 18.80 35.12
CA ASN A 71 -0.61 17.50 34.62
C ASN A 71 -1.76 17.69 33.61
N ASN A 72 -1.41 18.18 32.43
CA ASN A 72 -2.35 18.60 31.41
C ASN A 72 -2.54 17.49 30.37
N TRP A 73 -3.76 16.96 30.28
CA TRP A 73 -4.11 15.89 29.36
C TRP A 73 -4.94 16.40 28.18
N LEU A 74 -4.70 15.82 27.02
CA LEU A 74 -5.48 16.02 25.81
C LEU A 74 -5.77 14.65 25.21
N LEU A 75 -7.05 14.34 24.98
CA LEU A 75 -7.49 13.05 24.47
C LEU A 75 -8.22 13.22 23.15
N THR A 76 -7.86 12.39 22.19
CA THR A 76 -8.49 12.37 20.87
C THR A 76 -9.95 11.95 20.94
N THR A 77 -10.63 11.99 19.79
CA THR A 77 -11.84 11.20 19.58
C THR A 77 -11.48 9.72 19.38
N PHE A 78 -12.50 8.84 19.37
CA PHE A 78 -12.31 7.41 19.15
C PHE A 78 -11.78 7.14 17.74
N ILE A 79 -10.74 6.33 17.63
CA ILE A 79 -10.11 5.93 16.38
C ILE A 79 -10.37 4.43 16.17
N ASP A 80 -11.13 4.11 15.11
CA ASP A 80 -11.34 2.72 14.67
C ASP A 80 -10.04 2.17 14.09
N ARG A 81 -9.56 1.02 14.60
CA ARG A 81 -8.28 0.45 14.15
C ARG A 81 -8.36 -0.24 12.79
N ARG A 82 -9.55 -0.48 12.25
CA ARG A 82 -9.81 -1.16 10.97
C ARG A 82 -9.07 -2.50 10.80
N GLY A 83 -8.96 -3.26 11.89
CA GLY A 83 -8.27 -4.55 11.89
C GLY A 83 -6.74 -4.48 12.01
N ALA A 84 -6.14 -3.29 12.06
CA ALA A 84 -4.70 -3.13 12.27
C ALA A 84 -4.24 -3.67 13.62
N GLN A 85 -3.09 -4.35 13.65
CA GLN A 85 -2.45 -4.82 14.87
C GLN A 85 -1.44 -3.81 15.42
N ARG A 86 -0.80 -3.06 14.53
CA ARG A 86 0.18 -2.04 14.87
C ARG A 86 -0.21 -0.70 14.26
N ILE A 87 -0.15 0.34 15.08
CA ILE A 87 -0.49 1.71 14.71
C ILE A 87 0.75 2.57 14.75
N TYR A 88 0.83 3.52 13.84
CA TYR A 88 1.84 4.56 13.77
C TYR A 88 1.18 5.91 14.03
N VAL A 89 1.85 6.74 14.82
CA VAL A 89 1.44 8.09 15.16
C VAL A 89 2.57 9.02 14.75
N GLU A 90 2.33 9.80 13.70
CA GLU A 90 3.19 10.90 13.27
C GLU A 90 2.67 12.18 13.94
N MET A 91 3.54 12.82 14.71
CA MET A 91 3.25 14.05 15.46
C MET A 91 4.15 15.15 14.94
N ARG A 92 3.53 16.25 14.48
CA ARG A 92 4.25 17.48 14.16
C ARG A 92 3.98 18.50 15.24
N PHE A 93 5.03 19.05 15.84
CA PHE A 93 4.90 19.94 17.00
C PHE A 93 6.06 20.93 17.11
N THR A 94 5.86 21.97 17.91
CA THR A 94 6.91 22.94 18.28
C THR A 94 7.08 22.94 19.79
N VAL A 95 8.30 23.11 20.25
CA VAL A 95 8.63 23.23 21.68
C VAL A 95 9.54 24.44 21.88
N ARG A 96 9.18 25.27 22.86
CA ARG A 96 10.01 26.39 23.28
C ARG A 96 11.06 25.91 24.27
N ASP A 97 12.31 26.32 24.04
CA ASP A 97 13.41 26.05 24.96
C ASP A 97 13.16 26.72 26.32
N CYS A 98 13.23 25.97 27.42
CA CYS A 98 13.03 26.48 28.78
C CYS A 98 14.05 27.58 29.12
N SER A 99 15.30 27.46 28.64
CA SER A 99 16.34 28.47 28.86
C SER A 99 16.02 29.82 28.20
N SER A 100 15.13 29.83 27.20
CA SER A 100 14.65 31.03 26.51
C SER A 100 13.47 31.74 27.20
N ILE A 101 12.98 31.19 28.32
CA ILE A 101 11.84 31.72 29.06
C ILE A 101 12.36 32.47 30.30
N PRO A 102 12.25 33.81 30.34
CA PRO A 102 12.70 34.58 31.49
C PRO A 102 11.98 34.18 32.77
N ASN A 103 12.73 34.03 33.87
CA ASN A 103 12.21 33.68 35.19
C ASN A 103 11.43 32.36 35.25
N VAL A 104 11.69 31.42 34.33
CA VAL A 104 10.99 30.13 34.35
C VAL A 104 11.45 29.28 35.54
N PRO A 105 10.53 28.64 36.29
CA PRO A 105 10.89 27.70 37.33
C PRO A 105 11.62 26.46 36.78
N GLY A 106 12.43 25.80 37.61
CA GLY A 106 13.11 24.55 37.26
C GLY A 106 12.17 23.35 37.02
N SER A 107 10.86 23.53 37.21
CA SER A 107 9.83 22.55 36.83
C SER A 107 9.55 22.51 35.33
N CYS A 108 10.01 23.50 34.55
CA CYS A 108 9.83 23.56 33.10
C CYS A 108 10.32 22.28 32.40
N LYS A 109 9.56 21.84 31.40
CA LYS A 109 9.86 20.66 30.57
C LYS A 109 9.89 21.03 29.09
N GLU A 110 10.60 20.22 28.32
CA GLU A 110 10.68 20.31 26.85
C GLU A 110 10.18 19.01 26.19
N THR A 111 9.45 18.22 26.97
CA THR A 111 8.95 16.90 26.59
C THR A 111 7.50 16.75 26.99
N PHE A 112 6.78 15.89 26.27
CA PHE A 112 5.43 15.45 26.60
C PHE A 112 5.34 13.95 26.44
N ASN A 113 4.33 13.33 27.05
CA ASN A 113 4.15 11.88 26.96
C ASN A 113 3.01 11.53 26.02
N LEU A 114 3.20 10.49 25.21
CA LEU A 114 2.17 9.88 24.39
C LEU A 114 1.64 8.61 25.07
N TYR A 115 0.33 8.50 25.17
CA TYR A 115 -0.38 7.32 25.68
C TYR A 115 -1.45 6.86 24.71
N TYR A 116 -1.92 5.62 24.90
CA TYR A 116 -3.11 5.12 24.25
C TYR A 116 -4.01 4.36 25.23
N TYR A 117 -5.29 4.23 24.88
CA TYR A 117 -6.27 3.44 25.61
C TYR A 117 -7.18 2.67 24.65
N GLU A 118 -7.19 1.35 24.75
CA GLU A 118 -8.00 0.47 23.91
C GLU A 118 -9.43 0.26 24.46
N THR A 119 -10.41 0.35 23.57
CA THR A 119 -11.82 0.03 23.88
C THR A 119 -12.56 -0.50 22.67
N ASP A 120 -13.60 -1.30 22.92
CA ASP A 120 -14.43 -1.89 21.87
C ASP A 120 -15.54 -0.94 21.37
N SER A 121 -15.76 0.17 22.08
CA SER A 121 -16.80 1.15 21.76
C SER A 121 -16.42 2.57 22.20
N VAL A 122 -17.10 3.56 21.64
CA VAL A 122 -16.98 4.97 22.03
C VAL A 122 -17.46 5.15 23.46
N ILE A 123 -16.62 5.75 24.31
CA ILE A 123 -16.90 5.98 25.73
C ILE A 123 -17.15 7.46 26.03
N ALA A 124 -17.80 7.74 27.16
CA ALA A 124 -18.00 9.11 27.64
C ALA A 124 -16.70 9.67 28.25
N THR A 125 -16.07 10.62 27.56
CA THR A 125 -14.76 11.19 27.93
C THR A 125 -14.83 12.46 28.78
N LYS A 126 -16.04 12.97 29.04
CA LYS A 126 -16.27 14.26 29.73
C LYS A 126 -16.30 14.17 31.26
N GLY A 127 -16.30 12.97 31.85
CA GLY A 127 -16.30 12.78 33.30
C GLY A 127 -14.90 12.76 33.89
N THR A 128 -14.69 13.39 35.05
CA THR A 128 -13.38 13.46 35.73
C THR A 128 -12.82 12.09 36.15
N ALA A 129 -13.69 11.12 36.44
CA ALA A 129 -13.29 9.76 36.81
C ALA A 129 -12.50 9.06 35.68
N PHE A 130 -12.85 9.31 34.41
CA PHE A 130 -12.16 8.72 33.27
C PHE A 130 -10.67 9.11 33.21
N TRP A 131 -10.35 10.36 33.55
CA TRP A 131 -8.99 10.88 33.49
C TRP A 131 -8.07 10.37 34.60
N MET A 132 -8.65 10.00 35.74
CA MET A 132 -7.90 9.51 36.90
C MET A 132 -7.82 7.98 36.98
N GLU A 133 -8.78 7.27 36.38
CA GLU A 133 -8.93 5.82 36.55
C GLU A 133 -8.73 5.01 35.27
N ALA A 134 -8.68 5.66 34.08
CA ALA A 134 -8.46 4.91 32.85
C ALA A 134 -7.03 4.33 32.81
N PRO A 135 -6.88 3.03 32.47
CA PRO A 135 -5.59 2.36 32.40
C PRO A 135 -4.85 2.73 31.10
N TYR A 136 -4.48 4.01 30.96
CA TYR A 136 -3.67 4.48 29.83
C TYR A 136 -2.33 3.74 29.81
N LEU A 137 -1.94 3.28 28.62
CA LEU A 137 -0.65 2.65 28.40
C LEU A 137 0.28 3.67 27.76
N LYS A 138 1.44 3.90 28.38
CA LYS A 138 2.44 4.84 27.88
C LYS A 138 3.10 4.27 26.63
N VAL A 139 3.09 5.02 25.55
CA VAL A 139 3.82 4.70 24.32
C VAL A 139 5.27 5.16 24.47
N ASP A 140 5.48 6.45 24.69
CA ASP A 140 6.82 7.03 24.82
C ASP A 140 6.79 8.44 25.46
N THR A 141 7.96 8.94 25.83
CA THR A 141 8.21 10.35 26.13
C THR A 141 8.78 11.02 24.89
N ILE A 142 8.06 11.99 24.33
CA ILE A 142 8.42 12.69 23.11
C ILE A 142 9.24 13.93 23.46
N ALA A 143 10.40 14.05 22.83
CA ALA A 143 11.27 15.21 22.91
C ALA A 143 11.40 15.84 21.51
N ALA A 144 11.71 17.13 21.47
CA ALA A 144 12.07 17.81 20.23
C ALA A 144 13.52 17.50 19.84
N ASP A 145 13.77 17.25 18.55
CA ASP A 145 15.12 17.25 17.99
C ASP A 145 15.69 18.68 17.95
N GLU A 146 14.83 19.65 17.65
CA GLU A 146 15.15 21.07 17.65
C GLU A 146 14.15 21.91 18.45
N SER A 147 14.64 22.66 19.44
CA SER A 147 13.86 23.67 20.17
C SER A 147 14.10 25.08 19.60
N PHE A 148 13.09 25.95 19.70
CA PHE A 148 13.21 27.36 19.30
C PHE A 148 13.50 28.27 20.50
N SER A 149 14.31 29.31 20.25
CA SER A 149 14.87 30.24 21.24
C SER A 149 14.40 31.68 21.03
N GLN A 150 14.79 32.60 21.91
CA GLN A 150 14.44 34.03 21.84
C GLN A 150 14.99 34.71 20.57
N VAL A 151 16.08 34.20 19.99
CA VAL A 151 16.66 34.72 18.73
C VAL A 151 15.76 34.41 17.53
N ASP A 152 14.98 33.33 17.60
CA ASP A 152 14.09 32.88 16.53
C ASP A 152 12.78 33.69 16.47
N PHE A 153 12.38 34.34 17.57
CA PHE A 153 11.25 35.28 17.61
C PHE A 153 11.50 36.54 16.76
N GLY A 154 12.75 37.01 16.69
CA GLY A 154 13.14 38.15 15.84
C GLY A 154 13.10 37.83 14.34
N GLY A 155 13.15 36.54 13.97
CA GLY A 155 13.12 36.05 12.59
C GLY A 155 11.80 35.42 12.15
N ARG A 156 10.78 35.32 13.03
CA ARG A 156 9.52 34.58 12.78
C ARG A 156 9.72 33.12 12.33
N LEU A 157 10.81 32.48 12.74
CA LEU A 157 11.10 31.11 12.35
C LEU A 157 10.64 30.15 13.45
N MET A 158 9.53 29.44 13.23
CA MET A 158 9.11 28.35 14.12
C MET A 158 9.79 27.06 13.68
N LYS A 159 10.51 26.40 14.59
CA LYS A 159 11.12 25.09 14.33
C LYS A 159 10.12 23.97 14.57
N VAL A 160 9.74 23.30 13.49
CA VAL A 160 8.76 22.20 13.50
C VAL A 160 9.48 20.87 13.61
N ASN A 161 9.15 20.12 14.66
CA ASN A 161 9.63 18.77 14.90
C ASN A 161 8.63 17.77 14.34
N THR A 162 9.11 16.64 13.84
CA THR A 162 8.26 15.54 13.35
C THR A 162 8.74 14.23 13.95
N GLU A 163 7.93 13.66 14.85
CA GLU A 163 8.24 12.40 15.52
C GLU A 163 7.23 11.32 15.14
N VAL A 164 7.73 10.12 14.80
CA VAL A 164 6.89 8.96 14.53
C VAL A 164 7.09 7.92 15.63
N ARG A 165 6.00 7.50 16.26
CA ARG A 165 5.99 6.38 17.21
C ARG A 165 4.99 5.33 16.81
N SER A 166 5.22 4.09 17.24
CA SER A 166 4.33 2.98 16.94
C SER A 166 4.00 2.19 18.19
N PHE A 167 2.80 1.62 18.25
CA PHE A 167 2.35 0.78 19.36
C PHE A 167 1.44 -0.35 18.86
N GLY A 168 1.32 -1.39 19.68
CA GLY A 168 0.61 -2.63 19.41
C GLY A 168 1.23 -3.78 20.20
N PRO A 169 0.73 -5.02 20.08
CA PRO A 169 -0.46 -5.42 19.33
C PRO A 169 -1.75 -4.84 19.91
N LEU A 170 -2.63 -4.32 19.05
CA LEU A 170 -4.00 -3.98 19.41
C LEU A 170 -4.94 -5.17 19.28
N SER A 171 -5.87 -5.27 20.21
CA SER A 171 -6.82 -6.38 20.35
C SER A 171 -8.28 -5.93 20.29
N LYS A 172 -8.62 -4.72 20.76
CA LYS A 172 -10.00 -4.21 20.81
C LYS A 172 -10.41 -3.46 19.54
N ASN A 173 -11.68 -3.11 19.35
CA ASN A 173 -12.14 -2.50 18.08
C ASN A 173 -11.48 -1.15 17.74
N GLY A 174 -11.05 -0.37 18.73
CA GLY A 174 -10.34 0.88 18.50
C GLY A 174 -9.67 1.40 19.74
N PHE A 175 -9.23 2.66 19.67
CA PHE A 175 -8.45 3.27 20.72
C PHE A 175 -8.61 4.79 20.75
N TYR A 176 -8.16 5.36 21.85
CA TYR A 176 -7.93 6.79 22.00
C TYR A 176 -6.43 7.04 22.15
N LEU A 177 -5.95 8.17 21.65
CA LEU A 177 -4.62 8.67 21.99
C LEU A 177 -4.77 9.75 23.07
N ALA A 178 -3.80 9.80 23.99
CA ALA A 178 -3.73 10.84 25.00
C ALA A 178 -2.33 11.46 25.03
N PHE A 179 -2.28 12.79 25.12
CA PHE A 179 -1.07 13.59 25.21
C PHE A 179 -1.02 14.22 26.60
N GLN A 180 0.05 13.98 27.33
CA GLN A 180 0.22 14.46 28.71
C GLN A 180 1.41 15.41 28.79
N ASP A 181 1.14 16.59 29.32
CA ASP A 181 2.12 17.64 29.60
C ASP A 181 2.31 17.83 31.13
N TYR A 182 3.57 18.00 31.54
CA TYR A 182 3.99 18.23 32.93
C TYR A 182 4.58 19.65 33.14
N GLY A 183 4.38 20.59 32.21
CA GLY A 183 4.85 21.97 32.31
C GLY A 183 5.81 22.38 31.20
N ALA A 184 5.49 22.00 29.96
CA ALA A 184 6.16 22.45 28.75
C ALA A 184 5.42 23.65 28.13
N CYS A 185 6.11 24.35 27.23
CA CYS A 185 5.51 25.36 26.36
C CYS A 185 5.61 24.86 24.92
N MET A 186 4.52 24.27 24.42
CA MET A 186 4.50 23.55 23.15
C MET A 186 3.19 23.74 22.39
N SER A 187 3.26 23.50 21.08
CA SER A 187 2.10 23.47 20.18
C SER A 187 2.11 22.19 19.35
N LEU A 188 1.07 21.39 19.46
CA LEU A 188 0.81 20.23 18.63
C LEU A 188 0.13 20.69 17.34
N LEU A 189 0.91 20.74 16.26
CA LEU A 189 0.49 21.28 14.97
C LEU A 189 -0.34 20.27 14.16
N SER A 190 0.07 19.01 14.16
CA SER A 190 -0.76 17.96 13.56
C SER A 190 -0.45 16.58 14.10
N VAL A 191 -1.46 15.71 14.03
CA VAL A 191 -1.34 14.29 14.33
C VAL A 191 -1.93 13.49 13.18
N ARG A 192 -1.11 12.62 12.59
CA ARG A 192 -1.54 11.62 11.62
C ARG A 192 -1.37 10.23 12.22
N VAL A 193 -2.46 9.49 12.25
CA VAL A 193 -2.51 8.10 12.73
C VAL A 193 -2.74 7.21 11.52
N PHE A 194 -1.88 6.23 11.33
CA PHE A 194 -1.94 5.33 10.18
C PHE A 194 -1.43 3.94 10.54
N TYR A 195 -1.69 2.99 9.66
CA TYR A 195 -1.07 1.67 9.71
C TYR A 195 -0.46 1.32 8.36
N LYS A 196 0.45 0.35 8.35
CA LYS A 196 1.12 -0.12 7.13
C LYS A 196 0.50 -1.43 6.65
N LYS A 197 0.47 -1.62 5.34
CA LYS A 197 0.08 -2.87 4.67
C LYS A 197 0.93 -3.10 3.43
N CYS A 198 1.12 -4.37 3.09
CA CYS A 198 1.67 -4.72 1.79
C CYS A 198 0.58 -4.64 0.73
N PRO A 199 0.81 -3.96 -0.41
CA PRO A 199 -0.18 -3.84 -1.49
C PRO A 199 -0.45 -5.18 -2.17
N SER A 200 -1.57 -5.28 -2.88
CA SER A 200 -1.80 -6.44 -3.75
C SER A 200 -0.81 -6.43 -4.92
N VAL A 201 -0.15 -7.56 -5.15
CA VAL A 201 0.87 -7.72 -6.20
C VAL A 201 0.68 -9.02 -6.96
N VAL A 202 1.20 -9.05 -8.20
CA VAL A 202 1.31 -10.28 -8.97
C VAL A 202 2.79 -10.64 -9.11
N GLN A 203 3.19 -11.75 -8.49
CA GLN A 203 4.56 -12.29 -8.59
C GLN A 203 4.50 -13.77 -8.97
N ASN A 204 5.42 -14.22 -9.82
CA ASN A 204 5.48 -15.61 -10.29
C ASN A 204 4.13 -16.16 -10.79
N PHE A 205 3.35 -15.32 -11.50
CA PHE A 205 1.99 -15.63 -11.99
C PHE A 205 0.97 -16.01 -10.91
N ALA A 206 1.21 -15.60 -9.66
CA ALA A 206 0.28 -15.68 -8.55
C ALA A 206 -0.09 -14.28 -8.07
N ILE A 207 -1.36 -14.11 -7.72
CA ILE A 207 -1.92 -12.90 -7.10
C ILE A 207 -1.77 -13.06 -5.59
N PHE A 208 -1.12 -12.08 -4.97
CA PHE A 208 -1.06 -11.93 -3.52
C PHE A 208 -1.98 -10.76 -3.13
N PRO A 209 -2.96 -10.97 -2.23
CA PRO A 209 -3.86 -9.91 -1.81
C PRO A 209 -3.15 -8.90 -0.92
N GLU A 210 -3.79 -7.76 -0.70
CA GLU A 210 -3.35 -6.81 0.34
C GLU A 210 -3.26 -7.54 1.69
N THR A 211 -2.14 -7.38 2.38
CA THR A 211 -1.87 -8.05 3.66
C THR A 211 -1.41 -7.04 4.69
N MET A 212 -2.07 -7.04 5.84
CA MET A 212 -1.71 -6.18 6.98
C MET A 212 -0.37 -6.61 7.57
N THR A 213 0.43 -5.66 8.04
CA THR A 213 1.64 -5.97 8.81
C THR A 213 1.26 -6.59 10.15
N GLY A 214 2.19 -7.35 10.74
CA GLY A 214 1.98 -7.94 12.06
C GLY A 214 2.19 -6.92 13.19
N ALA A 215 2.04 -7.40 14.42
CA ALA A 215 2.14 -6.60 15.64
C ALA A 215 3.54 -5.97 15.87
N GLU A 216 4.60 -6.66 15.46
CA GLU A 216 5.99 -6.28 15.75
C GLU A 216 6.73 -5.83 14.49
N SER A 217 7.81 -5.05 14.63
CA SER A 217 8.64 -4.62 13.48
C SER A 217 9.29 -5.78 12.75
N THR A 218 9.68 -6.83 13.48
CA THR A 218 10.30 -8.04 12.93
C THR A 218 9.29 -9.10 12.50
N SER A 219 7.98 -8.79 12.59
CA SER A 219 6.93 -9.74 12.24
C SER A 219 6.91 -10.04 10.74
N LEU A 220 6.58 -11.29 10.40
CA LEU A 220 6.44 -11.76 9.03
C LEU A 220 5.06 -12.41 8.85
N VAL A 221 4.16 -11.72 8.16
CA VAL A 221 2.81 -12.20 7.91
C VAL A 221 2.77 -12.95 6.59
N ILE A 222 2.27 -14.19 6.62
CA ILE A 222 2.18 -15.06 5.45
C ILE A 222 0.96 -14.69 4.61
N ALA A 223 1.18 -14.27 3.38
CA ALA A 223 0.16 -14.12 2.36
C ALA A 223 0.16 -15.37 1.46
N ARG A 224 -1.00 -16.02 1.33
CA ARG A 224 -1.18 -17.12 0.39
C ARG A 224 -1.48 -16.56 -0.99
N GLY A 225 -0.73 -17.00 -1.99
CA GLY A 225 -0.97 -16.61 -3.37
C GLY A 225 -1.98 -17.52 -4.06
N ILE A 226 -2.68 -16.97 -5.05
CA ILE A 226 -3.59 -17.72 -5.93
C ILE A 226 -3.14 -17.51 -7.36
N CYS A 227 -2.99 -18.59 -8.13
CA CYS A 227 -2.66 -18.50 -9.54
C CYS A 227 -3.61 -17.56 -10.30
N ILE A 228 -3.06 -16.70 -11.16
CA ILE A 228 -3.84 -15.83 -12.03
C ILE A 228 -4.82 -16.66 -12.91
N PRO A 229 -5.87 -16.04 -13.47
CA PRO A 229 -6.74 -16.74 -14.40
C PRO A 229 -5.95 -17.36 -15.57
N ASN A 230 -6.32 -18.60 -15.92
CA ASN A 230 -5.67 -19.41 -16.96
C ASN A 230 -4.22 -19.84 -16.66
N SER A 231 -3.79 -19.84 -15.41
CA SER A 231 -2.55 -20.50 -14.96
C SER A 231 -2.83 -21.67 -14.01
N GLU A 232 -1.81 -22.50 -13.78
CA GLU A 232 -1.81 -23.65 -12.88
C GLU A 232 -0.58 -23.65 -11.99
N GLU A 233 -0.71 -24.27 -10.82
CA GLU A 233 0.36 -24.38 -9.83
C GLU A 233 1.48 -25.29 -10.34
N VAL A 234 2.73 -24.86 -10.14
CA VAL A 234 3.91 -25.66 -10.51
C VAL A 234 4.75 -25.93 -9.26
N ASP A 235 5.07 -24.89 -8.51
CA ASP A 235 5.85 -24.99 -7.28
C ASP A 235 4.99 -24.54 -6.10
N VAL A 236 4.81 -25.44 -5.13
CA VAL A 236 3.93 -25.26 -3.97
C VAL A 236 4.72 -25.47 -2.68
N PRO A 237 4.45 -24.69 -1.63
CA PRO A 237 3.32 -23.76 -1.48
C PRO A 237 3.58 -22.36 -2.05
N ILE A 238 2.54 -21.74 -2.62
CA ILE A 238 2.59 -20.36 -3.13
C ILE A 238 2.41 -19.37 -1.97
N LYS A 239 3.51 -18.77 -1.53
CA LYS A 239 3.54 -17.90 -0.35
C LYS A 239 4.41 -16.67 -0.61
N LEU A 240 3.99 -15.57 -0.01
CA LEU A 240 4.76 -14.34 0.10
C LEU A 240 4.71 -13.86 1.55
N TYR A 241 5.74 -13.15 2.00
CA TYR A 241 5.80 -12.67 3.37
C TYR A 241 5.80 -11.15 3.38
N CYS A 242 4.87 -10.57 4.12
CA CYS A 242 4.80 -9.14 4.39
C CYS A 242 5.55 -8.86 5.70
N ASN A 243 6.59 -8.04 5.66
CA ASN A 243 7.35 -7.68 6.86
C ASN A 243 6.64 -6.58 7.68
N GLY A 244 7.15 -6.27 8.87
CA GLY A 244 6.59 -5.24 9.74
C GLY A 244 6.61 -3.81 9.18
N ASP A 245 7.42 -3.56 8.15
CA ASP A 245 7.51 -2.27 7.46
C ASP A 245 6.57 -2.13 6.27
N GLY A 246 5.84 -3.20 5.91
CA GLY A 246 4.88 -3.20 4.80
C GLY A 246 5.51 -3.53 3.44
N GLU A 247 6.70 -4.13 3.43
CA GLU A 247 7.38 -4.56 2.22
C GLU A 247 7.24 -6.08 2.00
N TRP A 248 7.11 -6.45 0.72
CA TRP A 248 7.10 -7.84 0.31
C TRP A 248 8.52 -8.42 0.28
N MET A 249 8.70 -9.57 0.92
CA MET A 249 9.94 -10.35 0.83
C MET A 249 9.95 -11.28 -0.40
N VAL A 250 10.91 -12.22 -0.43
CA VAL A 250 11.09 -13.15 -1.55
C VAL A 250 9.89 -14.12 -1.68
N PRO A 251 9.32 -14.28 -2.89
CA PRO A 251 8.24 -15.25 -3.15
C PRO A 251 8.74 -16.69 -3.07
N ILE A 252 7.88 -17.57 -2.54
CA ILE A 252 8.03 -19.02 -2.58
C ILE A 252 6.91 -19.61 -3.44
N GLY A 253 7.24 -20.53 -4.32
CA GLY A 253 6.28 -21.14 -5.24
C GLY A 253 6.04 -20.29 -6.49
N SER A 254 5.35 -20.91 -7.45
CA SER A 254 5.05 -20.28 -8.74
C SER A 254 3.89 -20.95 -9.46
N CYS A 255 3.28 -20.19 -10.36
CA CYS A 255 2.32 -20.68 -11.33
C CYS A 255 2.89 -20.55 -12.76
N THR A 256 2.34 -21.33 -13.69
CA THR A 256 2.62 -21.18 -15.12
C THR A 256 1.32 -21.11 -15.91
N CYS A 257 1.35 -20.46 -17.07
CA CYS A 257 0.19 -20.44 -17.95
C CYS A 257 -0.20 -21.86 -18.34
N LYS A 258 -1.49 -22.16 -18.19
CA LYS A 258 -2.05 -23.42 -18.62
C LYS A 258 -1.87 -23.60 -20.11
N ALA A 259 -2.05 -24.84 -20.49
CA ALA A 259 -3.07 -25.21 -21.44
C ALA A 259 -3.35 -24.37 -22.73
N GLY A 260 -2.42 -23.74 -23.46
CA GLY A 260 -2.73 -22.96 -24.68
C GLY A 260 -2.81 -21.45 -24.46
N PHE A 261 -2.28 -20.99 -23.33
CA PHE A 261 -2.09 -19.60 -22.98
C PHE A 261 -0.60 -19.26 -23.03
N GLU A 262 -0.27 -18.03 -23.41
CA GLU A 262 1.09 -17.50 -23.31
C GLU A 262 1.10 -16.28 -22.39
N THR A 263 2.27 -16.03 -21.83
CA THR A 263 2.55 -14.83 -21.06
C THR A 263 2.46 -13.62 -21.99
N ASP A 264 1.70 -12.62 -21.56
CA ASP A 264 1.79 -11.27 -22.10
C ASP A 264 2.63 -10.42 -21.13
N ASN A 265 3.17 -9.28 -21.60
CA ASN A 265 4.13 -8.43 -20.89
C ASN A 265 3.69 -7.91 -19.49
N GLY A 266 2.49 -8.27 -19.00
CA GLY A 266 1.94 -7.84 -17.71
C GLY A 266 1.56 -8.97 -16.75
N ASN A 267 2.26 -10.11 -16.75
CA ASN A 267 1.93 -11.27 -15.89
C ASN A 267 0.48 -11.76 -16.06
N VAL A 268 -0.01 -11.78 -17.32
CA VAL A 268 -1.34 -12.28 -17.68
C VAL A 268 -1.19 -13.45 -18.65
N CYS A 269 -1.94 -14.53 -18.41
CA CYS A 269 -2.05 -15.64 -19.34
C CYS A 269 -3.17 -15.37 -20.35
N ARG A 270 -2.78 -15.01 -21.58
CA ARG A 270 -3.71 -14.76 -22.69
C ARG A 270 -3.71 -15.92 -23.67
N ASP A 271 -4.87 -16.17 -24.28
CA ASP A 271 -5.01 -17.18 -25.32
C ASP A 271 -4.07 -16.86 -26.49
N SER A 272 -3.03 -17.68 -26.63
CA SER A 272 -2.00 -17.49 -27.64
C SER A 272 -2.38 -18.11 -28.98
N ILE A 273 -3.20 -19.16 -28.93
CA ILE A 273 -3.60 -19.95 -30.08
C ILE A 273 -4.45 -19.11 -31.01
N VAL A 274 -5.47 -18.43 -30.47
CA VAL A 274 -6.34 -17.55 -31.27
C VAL A 274 -5.54 -16.35 -31.82
N ARG A 275 -4.66 -15.75 -31.02
CA ARG A 275 -3.81 -14.62 -31.45
C ARG A 275 -2.90 -15.02 -32.62
N LYS A 276 -2.17 -16.12 -32.49
CA LYS A 276 -1.28 -16.63 -33.56
C LYS A 276 -2.08 -16.98 -34.82
N ALA A 277 -3.22 -17.65 -34.67
CA ALA A 277 -4.09 -18.00 -35.80
C ALA A 277 -4.63 -16.75 -36.52
N GLN A 278 -5.02 -15.70 -35.77
CA GLN A 278 -5.46 -14.41 -36.34
C GLN A 278 -4.32 -13.66 -37.04
N GLN A 279 -3.10 -13.66 -36.49
CA GLN A 279 -1.94 -13.01 -37.11
C GLN A 279 -1.58 -13.68 -38.45
N ARG A 280 -1.63 -15.00 -38.52
CA ARG A 280 -1.43 -15.73 -39.79
C ARG A 280 -2.59 -15.48 -40.76
N LEU A 281 -3.83 -15.39 -40.29
CA LEU A 281 -4.99 -15.02 -41.12
C LEU A 281 -4.83 -13.61 -41.73
N PHE A 282 -4.29 -12.65 -40.96
CA PHE A 282 -3.98 -11.32 -41.46
C PHE A 282 -2.94 -11.36 -42.61
N ASN A 283 -1.88 -12.15 -42.45
CA ASN A 283 -0.89 -12.34 -43.52
C ASN A 283 -1.51 -12.99 -44.76
N LEU A 284 -2.37 -13.99 -44.58
CA LEU A 284 -3.11 -14.62 -45.68
C LEU A 284 -3.99 -13.61 -46.43
N ARG A 285 -4.65 -12.67 -45.72
CA ARG A 285 -5.41 -11.58 -46.34
C ARG A 285 -4.51 -10.64 -47.15
N ARG A 286 -3.34 -10.29 -46.62
CA ARG A 286 -2.34 -9.47 -47.36
C ARG A 286 -1.88 -10.18 -48.63
N LEU A 287 -1.55 -11.47 -48.56
CA LEU A 287 -1.13 -12.26 -49.72
C LEU A 287 -2.22 -12.30 -50.81
N LYS A 288 -3.50 -12.46 -50.43
CA LYS A 288 -4.60 -12.36 -51.40
C LYS A 288 -4.66 -10.98 -52.07
N LYS A 289 -4.42 -9.90 -51.31
CA LYS A 289 -4.39 -8.53 -51.85
C LYS A 289 -3.26 -8.32 -52.86
N PHE A 290 -2.15 -9.05 -52.73
CA PHE A 290 -1.04 -9.02 -53.69
C PHE A 290 -1.28 -9.89 -54.94
N GLY A 291 -2.47 -10.49 -55.11
CA GLY A 291 -2.84 -11.22 -56.33
C GLY A 291 -2.27 -12.64 -56.43
N LEU A 292 -1.85 -13.25 -55.31
CA LEU A 292 -1.37 -14.64 -55.32
C LEU A 292 -2.47 -15.63 -55.76
N SER A 293 -2.05 -16.69 -56.46
CA SER A 293 -2.97 -17.72 -56.94
C SER A 293 -3.64 -18.49 -55.79
N PRO A 294 -4.87 -19.03 -55.98
CA PRO A 294 -5.57 -19.83 -54.97
C PRO A 294 -4.75 -21.03 -54.47
N LYS A 295 -3.96 -21.65 -55.35
CA LYS A 295 -3.04 -22.76 -54.99
C LYS A 295 -1.94 -22.29 -54.04
N ALA A 296 -1.32 -21.13 -54.30
CA ALA A 296 -0.29 -20.56 -53.44
C ALA A 296 -0.83 -20.16 -52.06
N LEU A 297 -2.03 -19.56 -52.02
CA LEU A 297 -2.71 -19.21 -50.76
C LEU A 297 -3.09 -20.47 -49.93
N THR A 298 -3.54 -21.53 -50.61
CA THR A 298 -3.87 -22.81 -49.95
C THR A 298 -2.62 -23.48 -49.38
N ASN A 299 -1.51 -23.48 -50.14
CA ASN A 299 -0.24 -23.99 -49.64
C ASN A 299 0.28 -23.18 -48.45
N PHE A 300 0.18 -21.84 -48.50
CA PHE A 300 0.56 -21.00 -47.37
C PHE A 300 -0.29 -21.28 -46.12
N TYR A 301 -1.61 -21.47 -46.28
CA TYR A 301 -2.50 -21.88 -45.19
C TYR A 301 -2.08 -23.22 -44.58
N ARG A 302 -1.84 -24.24 -45.41
CA ARG A 302 -1.35 -25.57 -44.98
C ARG A 302 -0.03 -25.48 -44.20
N CYS A 303 0.92 -24.69 -44.70
CA CYS A 303 2.23 -24.61 -44.07
C CYS A 303 2.24 -23.78 -42.77
N THR A 304 1.34 -22.80 -42.61
CA THR A 304 1.42 -21.83 -41.50
C THR A 304 0.26 -21.85 -40.52
N ILE A 305 -0.97 -22.04 -40.98
CA ILE A 305 -2.16 -22.08 -40.12
C ILE A 305 -2.44 -23.52 -39.73
N GLU A 306 -2.40 -24.45 -40.67
CA GLU A 306 -2.62 -25.87 -40.39
C GLU A 306 -1.49 -26.48 -39.56
N SER A 307 -0.25 -26.00 -39.63
CA SER A 307 0.83 -26.44 -38.75
C SER A 307 0.70 -25.92 -37.31
N ILE A 308 0.19 -24.69 -37.11
CA ILE A 308 -0.14 -24.17 -35.78
C ILE A 308 -1.35 -24.90 -35.23
N LEU A 309 -2.37 -25.13 -36.06
CA LEU A 309 -3.52 -25.93 -35.68
C LEU A 309 -3.07 -27.34 -35.34
N ALA A 310 -2.38 -28.09 -36.21
CA ALA A 310 -1.93 -29.45 -35.95
C ALA A 310 -0.94 -29.55 -34.76
N GLY A 311 0.05 -28.66 -34.66
CA GLY A 311 1.03 -28.66 -33.56
C GLY A 311 0.44 -28.23 -32.21
N CYS A 312 -0.50 -27.28 -32.19
CA CYS A 312 -1.20 -26.90 -30.96
C CYS A 312 -2.37 -27.85 -30.65
N ILE A 313 -3.02 -28.47 -31.63
CA ILE A 313 -4.14 -29.41 -31.42
C ILE A 313 -3.61 -30.74 -30.88
N THR A 314 -2.51 -31.27 -31.42
CA THR A 314 -1.94 -32.55 -30.96
C THR A 314 -1.44 -32.51 -29.52
N ALA A 315 -0.89 -31.38 -29.06
CA ALA A 315 -0.45 -31.23 -27.66
C ALA A 315 -1.50 -30.61 -26.71
N TRP A 316 -2.56 -29.97 -27.22
CA TRP A 316 -3.45 -29.12 -26.38
C TRP A 316 -4.96 -29.25 -26.66
N TYR A 317 -5.42 -29.93 -27.71
CA TYR A 317 -6.85 -29.94 -28.08
C TYR A 317 -7.76 -30.52 -27.00
N GLY A 318 -7.28 -31.55 -26.29
CA GLY A 318 -7.96 -32.12 -25.12
C GLY A 318 -8.23 -31.09 -24.01
N ASN A 319 -7.28 -30.17 -23.79
CA ASN A 319 -7.35 -29.12 -22.77
C ASN A 319 -7.86 -27.77 -23.31
N CYS A 320 -8.17 -27.66 -24.60
CA CYS A 320 -8.61 -26.42 -25.23
C CYS A 320 -10.10 -26.14 -24.92
N THR A 321 -10.41 -24.95 -24.39
CA THR A 321 -11.77 -24.58 -23.97
C THR A 321 -12.76 -24.58 -25.16
N ALA A 322 -14.06 -24.79 -24.87
CA ALA A 322 -15.11 -24.74 -25.90
C ALA A 322 -15.16 -23.38 -26.64
N LEU A 323 -14.81 -22.30 -25.96
CA LEU A 323 -14.71 -20.96 -26.54
C LEU A 323 -13.56 -20.86 -27.54
N ASN A 324 -12.40 -21.42 -27.20
CA ASN A 324 -11.21 -21.43 -28.07
C ASN A 324 -11.47 -22.27 -29.33
N ARG A 325 -12.11 -23.43 -29.19
CA ARG A 325 -12.52 -24.27 -30.33
C ARG A 325 -13.44 -23.51 -31.29
N LYS A 326 -14.44 -22.77 -30.78
CA LYS A 326 -15.32 -21.92 -31.60
C LYS A 326 -14.56 -20.76 -32.26
N ALA A 327 -13.60 -20.14 -31.57
CA ALA A 327 -12.79 -19.06 -32.13
C ALA A 327 -11.88 -19.57 -33.27
N LEU A 328 -11.21 -20.72 -33.07
CA LEU A 328 -10.39 -21.36 -34.10
C LEU A 328 -11.21 -21.76 -35.32
N GLN A 329 -12.41 -22.34 -35.12
CA GLN A 329 -13.29 -22.69 -36.24
C GLN A 329 -13.70 -21.45 -37.05
N ARG A 330 -13.86 -20.28 -36.42
CA ARG A 330 -14.12 -19.02 -37.13
C ARG A 330 -12.92 -18.57 -37.98
N VAL A 331 -11.69 -18.81 -37.51
CA VAL A 331 -10.46 -18.54 -38.29
C VAL A 331 -10.39 -19.46 -39.51
N VAL A 332 -10.63 -20.77 -39.35
CA VAL A 332 -10.65 -21.73 -40.46
C VAL A 332 -11.69 -21.37 -41.52
N ARG A 333 -12.94 -21.07 -41.10
CA ARG A 333 -14.01 -20.61 -42.04
C ARG A 333 -13.62 -19.33 -42.79
N SER A 334 -12.91 -18.42 -42.13
CA SER A 334 -12.45 -17.17 -42.76
C SER A 334 -11.34 -17.44 -43.77
N ALA A 335 -10.39 -18.32 -43.45
CA ALA A 335 -9.35 -18.74 -44.37
C ALA A 335 -9.94 -19.44 -45.61
N GLN A 336 -10.95 -20.29 -45.42
CA GLN A 336 -11.66 -20.97 -46.50
C GLN A 336 -12.27 -19.98 -47.52
N ARG A 337 -12.87 -18.88 -47.03
CA ARG A 337 -13.36 -17.79 -47.90
C ARG A 337 -12.26 -17.03 -48.62
N ILE A 338 -11.06 -16.94 -48.03
CA ILE A 338 -9.93 -16.23 -48.64
C ILE A 338 -9.31 -17.08 -49.75
N THR A 339 -9.03 -18.36 -49.48
CA THR A 339 -8.40 -19.28 -50.43
C THR A 339 -9.34 -19.74 -51.55
N GLY A 340 -10.66 -19.75 -51.31
CA GLY A 340 -11.67 -20.16 -52.29
C GLY A 340 -11.79 -21.68 -52.48
N GLY A 341 -11.12 -22.48 -51.64
CA GLY A 341 -11.17 -23.95 -51.65
C GLY A 341 -11.75 -24.50 -50.35
N LYS A 342 -12.23 -25.75 -50.36
CA LYS A 342 -12.72 -26.44 -49.14
C LYS A 342 -11.53 -26.78 -48.25
N LEU A 343 -11.55 -26.31 -47.00
CA LEU A 343 -10.55 -26.64 -45.98
C LEU A 343 -11.16 -27.64 -44.99
N PRO A 344 -10.37 -28.57 -44.42
CA PRO A 344 -10.85 -29.54 -43.42
C PRO A 344 -11.38 -28.82 -42.18
N ALA A 345 -12.39 -29.40 -41.51
CA ALA A 345 -12.86 -28.87 -40.24
C ALA A 345 -11.80 -29.15 -39.15
N LEU A 346 -11.79 -28.36 -38.05
CA LEU A 346 -10.84 -28.58 -36.96
C LEU A 346 -10.93 -30.00 -36.36
N GLN A 347 -12.10 -30.64 -36.45
CA GLN A 347 -12.35 -31.99 -35.95
C GLN A 347 -11.80 -33.07 -36.88
N ASP A 348 -11.66 -32.78 -38.18
CA ASP A 348 -11.13 -33.70 -39.19
C ASP A 348 -9.59 -33.60 -39.30
N THR A 349 -8.98 -32.67 -38.56
CA THR A 349 -7.52 -32.50 -38.44
C THR A 349 -6.96 -33.21 -37.21
N TYR A 350 -7.80 -33.95 -36.48
CA TYR A 350 -7.49 -34.79 -35.32
C TYR A 350 -7.48 -36.26 -35.71
#